data_AF-A0A849V5S3-F1
#
_entry.id   AF-A0A849V5S3-F1
#
_cell.length_a   1.000
_cell.length_b   1.000
_cell.length_c   1.000
_cell.angle_alpha   90.00
_cell.angle_beta   90.00
_cell.angle_gamma   90.00
#
_symmetry.space_group_name_H-M   'P 1'
#
loop_
_entity.id
_entity.type
_entity.pdbx_description
1 polymer ?
#
loop_
_entity_poly.entity_id
_entity_poly.type
_entity_poly.pdbx_seq_one_letter_code
_entity_poly.pdbx_strand_id
1 'polypeptide(L)'
;MEAKIRQQLQFLRNDGLISFLDNTGHYTLRGVDLLDSEKEEIASIDFTKETPEKREYLVETYVRKVKWVKQAIDIFGYNCLFQSCGNTFLREDGIPYIEVHHIIPLCHGGEDKLWNLSVLCAHHHRMAHFSDANTQIAVEKLLLKEVAARI
;
A
#
# COMPACT_ATOMS: atom_id res chain seq x y z
N MET A 1 5.80 -32.19 -0.95
CA MET A 1 5.31 -30.98 -1.66
C MET A 1 5.62 -29.73 -0.86
N GLU A 2 5.20 -29.67 0.41
CA GLU A 2 5.45 -28.53 1.32
C GLU A 2 6.93 -28.20 1.55
N ALA A 3 7.81 -29.20 1.67
CA ALA A 3 9.25 -28.97 1.84
C ALA A 3 9.89 -28.23 0.64
N LYS A 4 9.46 -28.55 -0.58
CA LYS A 4 9.91 -27.86 -1.80
C LYS A 4 9.40 -26.42 -1.87
N ILE A 5 8.16 -26.19 -1.43
CA ILE A 5 7.57 -24.84 -1.37
C ILE A 5 8.34 -23.96 -0.38
N ARG A 6 8.61 -24.47 0.83
CA ARG A 6 9.40 -23.75 1.85
C ARG A 6 10.79 -23.40 1.34
N GLN A 7 11.44 -24.35 0.68
CA GLN A 7 12.75 -24.13 0.06
C GLN A 7 12.69 -23.03 -1.02
N GLN A 8 11.67 -23.04 -1.87
CA GLN A 8 11.50 -22.03 -2.92
C GLN A 8 11.28 -20.62 -2.35
N LEU A 9 10.43 -20.48 -1.34
CA LEU A 9 10.19 -19.19 -0.68
C LEU A 9 11.45 -18.69 0.05
N GLN A 10 12.27 -19.60 0.58
CA GLN A 10 13.57 -19.25 1.17
C GLN A 10 14.53 -18.67 0.12
N PHE A 11 14.59 -19.27 -1.07
CA PHE A 11 15.38 -18.75 -2.18
C PHE A 11 14.90 -17.36 -2.61
N LEU A 12 13.59 -17.20 -2.86
CA LEU A 12 13.02 -15.91 -3.25
C LEU A 12 13.29 -14.80 -2.23
N ARG A 13 13.32 -15.14 -0.93
CA ARG A 13 13.67 -14.19 0.14
C ARG A 13 15.14 -13.82 0.11
N ASN A 14 16.02 -14.81 -0.07
CA ASN A 14 17.46 -14.58 -0.14
C ASN A 14 17.84 -13.74 -1.36
N ASP A 15 17.13 -13.91 -2.47
CA ASP A 15 17.30 -13.14 -3.70
C ASP A 15 16.62 -11.75 -3.64
N GLY A 16 15.99 -11.41 -2.50
CA GLY A 16 15.35 -10.10 -2.30
C GLY A 16 14.06 -9.89 -3.10
N LEU A 17 13.56 -10.92 -3.78
CA LEU A 17 12.32 -10.91 -4.56
C LEU A 17 11.08 -10.97 -3.69
N ILE A 18 11.21 -11.45 -2.45
CA ILE A 18 10.16 -11.37 -1.44
C ILE A 18 10.72 -10.91 -0.09
N SER A 19 9.88 -10.29 0.72
CA SER A 19 10.13 -10.18 2.15
C SER A 19 9.00 -10.82 2.93
N PHE A 20 9.33 -11.75 3.83
CA PHE A 20 8.37 -12.30 4.77
C PHE A 20 7.99 -11.24 5.79
N LEU A 21 6.70 -11.06 5.97
CA LEU A 21 6.12 -10.13 6.94
C LEU A 21 6.03 -10.77 8.33
N ASP A 22 5.93 -12.10 8.39
CA ASP A 22 5.91 -12.89 9.62
C ASP A 22 6.29 -14.36 9.38
N ASN A 23 6.23 -15.17 10.45
CA ASN A 23 6.55 -16.60 10.44
C ASN A 23 5.39 -17.50 9.99
N THR A 24 4.25 -16.95 9.59
CA THR A 24 3.05 -17.70 9.19
C THR A 24 2.92 -17.87 7.66
N GLY A 25 3.90 -17.35 6.92
CA GLY A 25 3.98 -17.51 5.46
C GLY A 25 3.47 -16.30 4.68
N HIS A 26 3.17 -15.18 5.35
CA HIS A 26 2.87 -13.93 4.65
C HIS A 26 4.15 -13.31 4.08
N TYR A 27 4.11 -12.95 2.81
CA TYR A 27 5.22 -12.29 2.14
C TYR A 27 4.70 -11.19 1.22
N THR A 28 5.51 -10.16 1.00
CA THR A 28 5.32 -9.21 -0.09
C THR A 28 6.33 -9.49 -1.18
N LEU A 29 5.90 -9.44 -2.43
CA LEU A 29 6.78 -9.46 -3.60
C LEU A 29 7.51 -8.10 -3.65
N ARG A 30 8.83 -8.14 -3.58
CA ARG A 30 9.70 -6.97 -3.73
C ARG A 30 10.29 -6.98 -5.13
N GLY A 31 10.19 -5.84 -5.83
CA GLY A 31 10.86 -5.66 -7.12
C GLY A 31 10.23 -6.37 -8.32
N VAL A 32 8.99 -6.85 -8.21
CA VAL A 32 8.21 -7.28 -9.39
C VAL A 32 7.57 -6.05 -10.04
N ASP A 33 8.40 -5.05 -10.34
CA ASP A 33 8.00 -4.03 -11.30
C ASP A 33 8.30 -4.54 -12.71
N LEU A 34 9.41 -5.27 -12.91
CA LEU A 34 9.80 -5.92 -14.18
C LEU A 34 10.79 -7.08 -13.92
N LEU A 35 10.55 -8.26 -14.50
CA LEU A 35 11.50 -9.37 -14.63
C LEU A 35 12.74 -8.92 -15.41
N ASP A 36 13.89 -9.59 -15.23
CA ASP A 36 15.11 -9.21 -15.96
C ASP A 36 14.94 -9.32 -17.49
N SER A 37 14.11 -10.25 -17.97
CA SER A 37 13.69 -10.32 -19.38
C SER A 37 12.88 -9.10 -19.83
N GLU A 38 12.13 -8.47 -18.94
CA GLU A 38 11.32 -7.28 -19.23
C GLU A 38 12.18 -6.00 -19.22
N LYS A 39 13.28 -5.98 -18.46
CA LYS A 39 14.30 -4.93 -18.55
C LYS A 39 15.06 -5.00 -19.87
N GLU A 40 15.33 -6.20 -20.37
CA GLU A 40 15.93 -6.44 -21.69
C GLU A 40 14.97 -6.09 -22.85
N GLU A 41 13.67 -6.36 -22.72
CA GLU A 41 12.64 -5.92 -23.69
C GLU A 41 12.48 -4.39 -23.77
N ILE A 42 12.58 -3.66 -22.64
CA ILE A 42 12.55 -2.18 -22.64
C ILE A 42 13.78 -1.59 -23.35
N ALA A 43 14.93 -2.25 -23.28
CA ALA A 43 16.12 -1.84 -24.02
C ALA A 43 16.02 -2.15 -25.53
N SER A 44 15.06 -2.99 -25.93
CA SER A 44 14.87 -3.47 -27.30
C SER A 44 13.41 -3.30 -27.75
N ILE A 45 12.82 -2.11 -27.53
CA ILE A 45 11.44 -1.81 -27.95
C ILE A 45 11.30 -2.02 -29.46
N ASP A 46 10.74 -3.16 -29.81
CA ASP A 46 10.21 -3.46 -31.13
C ASP A 46 8.74 -3.04 -31.15
N PHE A 47 8.48 -1.88 -31.76
CA PHE A 47 7.13 -1.30 -31.88
C PHE A 47 6.15 -2.16 -32.70
N THR A 48 6.55 -3.33 -33.20
CA THR A 48 5.70 -4.24 -33.98
C THR A 48 4.91 -5.24 -33.13
N LYS A 49 5.20 -5.40 -31.83
CA LYS A 49 4.38 -6.22 -30.92
C LYS A 49 3.18 -5.42 -30.40
N GLU A 50 2.03 -5.53 -31.08
CA GLU A 50 0.81 -4.76 -30.78
C GLU A 50 -0.09 -5.34 -29.67
N THR A 51 0.14 -6.57 -29.20
CA THR A 51 -0.80 -7.23 -28.27
C THR A 51 -0.24 -7.41 -26.87
N PRO A 52 -0.89 -6.85 -25.81
CA PRO A 52 -0.45 -7.03 -24.44
C PRO A 52 -0.63 -8.48 -23.97
N GLU A 53 0.40 -9.07 -23.36
CA GLU A 53 0.29 -10.35 -22.66
C GLU A 53 -0.54 -10.20 -21.38
N LYS A 54 -1.48 -11.12 -21.17
CA LYS A 54 -2.24 -11.21 -19.92
C LYS A 54 -1.47 -12.06 -18.91
N ARG A 55 -1.29 -11.53 -17.70
CA ARG A 55 -0.78 -12.28 -16.54
C ARG A 55 -1.77 -12.19 -15.39
N GLU A 56 -1.99 -13.31 -14.72
CA GLU A 56 -2.83 -13.40 -13.52
C GLU A 56 -1.95 -13.36 -12.28
N TYR A 57 -2.23 -12.42 -11.36
CA TYR A 57 -1.57 -12.31 -10.07
C TYR A 57 -2.57 -12.64 -8.96
N LEU A 58 -2.15 -13.49 -8.01
CA LEU A 58 -2.93 -13.81 -6.81
C LEU A 58 -2.53 -12.84 -5.69
N VAL A 59 -3.42 -11.91 -5.33
CA VAL A 59 -3.17 -10.90 -4.29
C VAL A 59 -3.99 -11.26 -3.05
N GLU A 60 -3.32 -11.61 -1.95
CA GLU A 60 -3.98 -11.75 -0.65
C GLU A 60 -4.05 -10.38 0.04
N THR A 61 -5.25 -9.81 0.11
CA THR A 61 -5.52 -8.56 0.82
C THR A 61 -5.94 -8.83 2.27
N TYR A 62 -5.40 -8.09 3.23
CA TYR A 62 -5.92 -8.10 4.60
C TYR A 62 -7.40 -7.71 4.63
N VAL A 63 -8.23 -8.52 5.28
CA VAL A 63 -9.62 -8.14 5.60
C VAL A 63 -9.56 -7.06 6.68
N ARG A 64 -9.54 -5.79 6.26
CA ARG A 64 -9.71 -4.67 7.18
C ARG A 64 -11.07 -4.79 7.83
N LYS A 65 -11.16 -4.65 9.15
CA LYS A 65 -12.46 -4.62 9.82
C LYS A 65 -13.22 -3.40 9.30
N VAL A 66 -14.24 -3.65 8.49
CA VAL A 66 -15.09 -2.62 7.86
C VAL A 66 -15.58 -1.57 8.86
N LYS A 67 -15.78 -1.99 10.12
CA LYS A 67 -16.16 -1.11 11.23
C LYS A 67 -15.17 0.04 11.47
N TRP A 68 -13.86 -0.22 11.48
CA TRP A 68 -12.86 0.81 11.77
C TRP A 68 -12.68 1.78 10.60
N VAL A 69 -12.74 1.27 9.36
CA VAL A 69 -12.71 2.10 8.15
C VAL A 69 -13.89 3.06 8.14
N LYS A 70 -15.10 2.55 8.41
CA LYS A 70 -16.29 3.40 8.50
C LYS A 70 -16.17 4.44 9.61
N GLN A 71 -15.74 4.04 10.81
CA GLN A 71 -15.56 4.97 11.92
C GLN A 71 -14.49 6.03 11.65
N ALA A 72 -13.40 5.69 10.98
CA ALA A 72 -12.39 6.67 10.56
C ALA A 72 -12.99 7.71 9.62
N ILE A 73 -13.77 7.29 8.61
CA ILE A 73 -14.48 8.19 7.71
C ILE A 73 -15.52 9.03 8.46
N ASP A 74 -16.27 8.44 9.41
CA ASP A 74 -17.27 9.17 10.20
C ASP A 74 -16.64 10.28 11.06
N ILE A 75 -15.39 10.09 11.54
CA ILE A 75 -14.69 11.03 12.43
C ILE A 75 -13.88 12.06 11.66
N PHE A 76 -13.13 11.62 10.64
CA PHE A 76 -12.22 12.49 9.89
C PHE A 76 -12.85 13.07 8.62
N GLY A 77 -13.99 12.53 8.21
CA GLY A 77 -14.69 12.93 7.00
C GLY A 77 -14.02 12.47 5.72
N TYR A 78 -14.33 13.19 4.64
CA TYR A 78 -13.87 12.89 3.28
C TYR A 78 -12.78 13.86 2.78
N ASN A 79 -12.24 14.68 3.67
CA ASN A 79 -11.14 15.58 3.36
C ASN A 79 -9.83 14.96 3.81
N CYS A 80 -8.82 15.01 2.93
CA CYS A 80 -7.49 14.54 3.26
C CYS A 80 -6.93 15.27 4.49
N LEU A 81 -6.31 14.55 5.43
CA LEU A 81 -5.75 15.15 6.65
C LEU A 81 -4.53 16.04 6.42
N PHE A 82 -3.93 16.03 5.21
CA PHE A 82 -2.97 17.05 4.81
C PHE A 82 -3.67 18.41 4.68
N GLN A 83 -3.16 19.39 5.41
CA GLN A 83 -3.65 20.76 5.36
C GLN A 83 -3.59 21.32 3.94
N SER A 84 -4.62 22.07 3.55
CA SER A 84 -4.75 22.68 2.22
C SER A 84 -4.75 21.69 1.04
N CYS A 85 -5.04 20.41 1.27
CA CYS A 85 -5.21 19.43 0.21
C CYS A 85 -6.60 19.53 -0.43
N GLY A 86 -6.66 19.82 -1.73
CA GLY A 86 -7.90 19.82 -2.54
C GLY A 86 -8.06 18.60 -3.45
N ASN A 87 -7.16 17.61 -3.36
CA ASN A 87 -7.16 16.46 -4.26
C ASN A 87 -8.31 15.50 -3.91
N THR A 88 -9.38 15.55 -4.69
CA THR A 88 -10.52 14.64 -4.57
C THR A 88 -11.28 14.55 -5.90
N PHE A 89 -12.14 13.55 -6.03
CA PHE A 89 -13.14 13.43 -7.09
C PHE A 89 -14.38 12.72 -6.51
N LEU A 90 -15.53 12.88 -7.16
CA LEU A 90 -16.75 12.19 -6.74
C LEU A 90 -16.82 10.81 -7.36
N ARG A 91 -17.21 9.82 -6.56
CA ARG A 91 -17.61 8.50 -7.03
C ARG A 91 -18.98 8.56 -7.70
N GLU A 92 -19.38 7.48 -8.36
CA GLU A 92 -20.70 7.37 -9.03
C GLU A 92 -21.88 7.61 -8.08
N ASP A 93 -21.72 7.28 -6.79
CA ASP A 93 -22.71 7.52 -5.73
C ASP A 93 -22.69 8.97 -5.19
N GLY A 94 -21.90 9.86 -5.78
CA GLY A 94 -21.76 11.26 -5.37
C GLY A 94 -20.90 11.47 -4.13
N ILE A 95 -20.30 10.41 -3.56
CA ILE A 95 -19.46 10.50 -2.36
C ILE A 95 -18.03 10.88 -2.78
N PRO A 96 -17.36 11.83 -2.10
CA PRO A 96 -15.97 12.15 -2.40
C PRO A 96 -15.05 10.95 -2.11
N TYR A 97 -14.09 10.74 -2.99
CA TYR A 97 -13.12 9.67 -2.86
C TYR A 97 -12.08 9.96 -1.78
N ILE A 98 -11.87 8.99 -0.89
CA ILE A 98 -10.87 9.04 0.18
C ILE A 98 -10.41 7.61 0.54
N GLU A 99 -9.15 7.46 0.94
CA GLU A 99 -8.57 6.18 1.34
C GLU A 99 -8.20 6.20 2.83
N VAL A 100 -8.53 5.12 3.53
CA VAL A 100 -8.08 4.92 4.92
C VAL A 100 -6.68 4.32 4.94
N HIS A 101 -5.80 4.90 5.73
CA HIS A 101 -4.40 4.52 5.85
C HIS A 101 -3.99 4.29 7.31
N HIS A 102 -3.35 3.15 7.59
CA HIS A 102 -2.69 2.92 8.88
C HIS A 102 -1.40 3.74 8.94
N ILE A 103 -1.32 4.67 9.89
CA ILE A 103 -0.22 5.63 10.00
C ILE A 103 1.10 4.89 10.32
N ILE A 104 1.05 4.01 11.32
CA ILE A 104 2.08 3.01 11.58
C ILE A 104 1.60 1.71 10.92
N PRO A 105 2.34 1.16 9.94
CA PRO A 105 1.94 -0.07 9.26
C PRO A 105 1.79 -1.25 10.23
N LEU A 106 0.79 -2.11 9.98
CA LEU A 106 0.55 -3.30 10.81
C LEU A 106 1.78 -4.23 10.88
N CYS A 107 2.52 -4.37 9.77
CA CYS A 107 3.75 -5.16 9.72
C CYS A 107 4.90 -4.58 10.58
N HIS A 108 4.83 -3.30 10.93
CA HIS A 108 5.76 -2.64 11.85
C HIS A 108 5.23 -2.56 13.29
N GLY A 109 4.19 -3.35 13.61
CA GLY A 109 3.59 -3.39 14.94
C GLY A 109 2.53 -2.31 15.19
N GLY A 110 2.08 -1.62 14.15
CA GLY A 110 0.96 -0.68 14.24
C GLY A 110 -0.33 -1.38 14.66
N GLU A 111 -1.16 -0.69 15.42
CA GLU A 111 -2.42 -1.24 15.91
C GLU A 111 -3.56 -1.04 14.89
N ASP A 112 -4.48 -2.01 14.79
CA ASP A 112 -5.73 -1.84 14.03
C ASP A 112 -6.78 -1.10 14.87
N LYS A 113 -6.48 0.19 15.12
CA LYS A 113 -7.22 1.07 16.04
C LYS A 113 -7.34 2.48 15.46
N LEU A 114 -8.39 3.18 15.86
CA LEU A 114 -8.73 4.50 15.31
C LEU A 114 -7.60 5.54 15.42
N TRP A 115 -6.85 5.56 16.52
CA TRP A 115 -5.70 6.47 16.70
C TRP A 115 -4.52 6.20 15.76
N ASN A 116 -4.51 5.04 15.10
CA ASN A 116 -3.52 4.68 14.09
C ASN A 116 -4.11 4.73 12.67
N LEU A 117 -5.33 5.26 12.49
CA LEU A 117 -5.97 5.39 11.19
C LEU A 117 -6.06 6.86 10.78
N SER A 118 -5.80 7.11 9.50
CA SER A 118 -5.92 8.42 8.85
C SER A 118 -6.74 8.30 7.57
N VAL A 119 -7.28 9.42 7.10
CA VAL A 119 -7.94 9.52 5.79
C VAL A 119 -7.11 10.40 4.86
N LEU A 120 -6.78 9.86 3.67
CA LEU A 120 -5.86 10.47 2.71
C LEU A 120 -6.44 10.40 1.29
N CYS A 121 -6.08 11.39 0.47
CA CYS A 121 -6.30 11.26 -0.98
C CYS A 121 -5.29 10.26 -1.58
N ALA A 122 -5.57 9.74 -2.77
CA ALA A 122 -4.71 8.75 -3.45
C ALA A 122 -3.24 9.21 -3.58
N HIS A 123 -3.02 10.51 -3.83
CA HIS A 123 -1.67 11.07 -3.94
C HIS A 123 -0.90 11.00 -2.62
N HIS A 124 -1.47 11.53 -1.53
CA HIS A 124 -0.81 11.53 -0.22
C HIS A 124 -0.73 10.13 0.41
N HIS A 125 -1.69 9.26 0.10
CA HIS A 125 -1.61 7.87 0.50
C HIS A 125 -0.41 7.17 -0.16
N ARG A 126 -0.20 7.37 -1.46
CA ARG A 126 1.02 6.88 -2.14
C ARG A 126 2.28 7.54 -1.61
N MET A 127 2.25 8.85 -1.33
CA MET A 127 3.39 9.56 -0.72
C MET A 127 3.79 8.93 0.62
N ALA A 128 2.82 8.53 1.46
CA ALA A 128 3.08 7.87 2.72
C ALA A 128 3.79 6.50 2.55
N HIS A 129 3.52 5.78 1.46
CA HIS A 129 4.13 4.46 1.20
C HIS A 129 5.45 4.52 0.42
N PHE A 130 5.58 5.45 -0.52
CA PHE A 130 6.59 5.37 -1.59
C PHE A 130 7.54 6.57 -1.66
N SER A 131 7.35 7.61 -0.84
CA SER A 131 8.32 8.71 -0.78
C SER A 131 9.64 8.28 -0.13
N ASP A 132 10.64 9.14 -0.14
CA ASP A 132 11.89 8.90 0.59
C ASP A 132 11.66 8.83 2.11
N ALA A 133 12.60 8.21 2.83
CA ALA A 133 12.46 7.94 4.26
C ALA A 133 12.20 9.22 5.10
N ASN A 134 12.79 10.36 4.75
CA ASN A 134 12.56 11.59 5.51
C ASN A 134 11.13 12.10 5.32
N THR A 135 10.64 12.04 4.09
CA THR A 135 9.26 12.40 3.76
C THR A 135 8.26 11.47 4.45
N GLN A 136 8.49 10.15 4.44
CA GLN A 136 7.63 9.19 5.14
C GLN A 136 7.55 9.49 6.64
N ILE A 137 8.68 9.74 7.30
CA ILE A 137 8.72 10.10 8.73
C ILE A 137 7.98 11.43 8.99
N ALA A 138 8.12 12.41 8.10
CA ALA A 138 7.41 13.69 8.22
C ALA A 138 5.90 13.51 8.07
N VAL A 139 5.46 12.68 7.12
CA VAL A 139 4.06 12.32 6.91
C VAL A 139 3.50 11.62 8.15
N GLU A 140 4.19 10.58 8.66
CA GLU A 140 3.76 9.84 9.84
C GLU A 140 3.54 10.78 11.04
N LYS A 141 4.52 11.64 11.34
CA LYS A 141 4.42 12.62 12.43
C LYS A 141 3.26 13.60 12.26
N LEU A 142 3.04 14.08 11.03
CA LEU A 142 1.93 14.96 10.72
C LEU A 142 0.60 14.26 10.96
N LEU A 143 0.44 13.02 10.49
CA LEU A 143 -0.81 12.27 10.64
C LEU A 143 -1.08 11.91 12.11
N LEU A 144 -0.07 11.49 12.86
CA LEU A 144 -0.21 11.25 14.32
C LEU A 144 -0.70 12.50 15.05
N LYS A 145 -0.15 13.67 14.71
CA LYS A 145 -0.58 14.96 15.28
C LYS A 145 -2.02 15.30 14.91
N GLU A 146 -2.37 15.19 13.64
CA GLU A 146 -3.71 15.53 13.13
C GLU A 146 -4.78 14.58 13.69
N VAL A 147 -4.47 13.30 13.85
CA VAL A 147 -5.38 12.32 14.46
C VAL A 147 -5.55 12.55 15.95
N ALA A 148 -4.46 12.77 16.70
CA ALA A 148 -4.52 13.05 18.14
C ALA A 148 -5.27 14.35 18.48
N ALA A 149 -5.40 15.28 17.54
CA ALA A 149 -6.17 16.51 17.73
C ALA A 149 -7.69 16.33 17.55
N ARG A 150 -8.13 15.19 17.00
CA ARG A 150 -9.54 14.93 16.59
C ARG A 150 -10.19 13.76 17.34
N ILE A 151 -9.40 13.00 18.10
CA ILE A 151 -9.85 11.90 18.97
C ILE A 151 -9.53 12.28 20.41
#